data_AF-A0A966L126-F1
#
_entry.id   AF-A0A966L126-F1
#
_cell.length_a   1.000
_cell.length_b   1.000
_cell.length_c   1.000
_cell.angle_alpha   90.00
_cell.angle_beta   90.00
_cell.angle_gamma   90.00
#
_symmetry.space_group_name_H-M   'P 1'
#
loop_
_entity.id
_entity.type
_entity.pdbx_description
1 polymer ?
#
loop_
_entity_poly.entity_id
_entity_poly.type
_entity_poly.pdbx_seq_one_letter_code
_entity_poly.pdbx_strand_id
1 'polypeptide(L)' 'MKRIIMHIDMDAFFASIEQNRKPWLRGKPVGVTGNPDGRSVIATASYEARAFGVK' A
#
# COMPACT_ATOMS: atom_id res chain seq x y z
N MET A 1 32.35 4.24 21.06
CA MET A 1 31.56 4.54 19.84
C MET A 1 30.10 4.78 20.23
N LYS A 2 29.43 5.77 19.63
CA LYS A 2 28.00 6.05 19.89
C LYS A 2 27.13 5.06 19.10
N ARG A 3 26.05 4.54 19.69
CA ARG A 3 25.06 3.69 18.99
C ARG A 3 24.22 4.56 18.06
N ILE A 4 24.00 4.08 16.83
CA ILE A 4 23.05 4.66 15.88
C ILE A 4 21.86 3.70 15.78
N ILE A 5 20.64 4.22 15.92
CA ILE A 5 19.40 3.45 15.79
C ILE A 5 18.65 4.01 14.57
N MET A 6 18.30 3.14 13.63
CA MET A 6 17.56 3.50 12.42
C MET A 6 16.25 2.70 12.38
N HIS A 7 15.18 3.38 11.97
CA HIS A 7 13.87 2.78 11.69
C HIS A 7 13.62 2.88 10.19
N ILE A 8 13.16 1.79 9.58
CA ILE A 8 12.86 1.71 8.15
C ILE A 8 11.44 1.19 8.03
N ASP A 9 10.61 1.92 7.30
CA ASP A 9 9.22 1.57 7.00
C ASP A 9 9.03 1.57 5.47
N MET A 10 8.18 0.68 4.98
CA MET A 10 7.96 0.54 3.54
C MET A 10 6.75 1.32 3.08
N ASP A 11 6.95 2.14 2.05
CA ASP A 11 5.91 2.95 1.43
C ASP A 11 4.80 2.09 0.81
N ALA A 12 3.57 2.29 1.30
CA ALA A 12 2.36 1.62 0.83
C ALA A 12 2.57 0.10 0.57
N PHE A 13 3.20 -0.60 1.52
CA PHE A 13 3.84 -1.90 1.33
C PHE A 13 3.08 -2.91 0.46
N PHE A 14 1.82 -3.24 0.77
CA PHE A 14 1.09 -4.23 -0.02
C PHE A 14 0.70 -3.71 -1.41
N ALA A 15 0.38 -2.43 -1.55
CA ALA A 15 0.11 -1.83 -2.85
C ALA A 15 1.37 -1.78 -3.73
N SER A 16 2.54 -1.49 -3.15
CA SER A 16 3.81 -1.47 -3.89
C SER A 16 4.24 -2.87 -4.34
N ILE A 17 3.98 -3.91 -3.54
CA ILE A 17 4.13 -5.32 -3.97
C ILE A 17 3.23 -5.63 -5.18
N GLU A 18 1.94 -5.29 -5.10
CA GLU A 18 1.00 -5.59 -6.18
C GLU A 18 1.33 -4.80 -7.47
N GLN A 19 1.73 -3.53 -7.36
CA GLN A 19 2.19 -2.72 -8.50
C GLN A 19 3.54 -3.20 -9.07
N ASN A 20 4.39 -3.81 -8.25
CA ASN A 20 5.61 -4.46 -8.72
C ASN A 20 5.27 -5.72 -9.55
N ARG A 21 4.43 -6.61 -9.00
CA ARG A 21 3.99 -7.87 -9.63
C ARG A 21 3.10 -7.66 -10.84
N LYS A 22 2.30 -6.59 -10.85
CA LYS A 22 1.34 -6.23 -11.91
C LYS A 22 1.66 -4.82 -12.39
N PRO A 23 2.64 -4.64 -13.29
CA PRO A 23 3.12 -3.31 -13.69
C PRO A 23 2.03 -2.38 -14.25
N TRP A 24 0.94 -2.93 -14.79
CA TRP A 24 -0.21 -2.16 -15.30
C TRP A 24 -1.05 -1.48 -14.21
N LEU A 25 -0.77 -1.74 -12.92
CA LEU A 25 -1.35 -1.06 -11.76
C LEU A 25 -0.56 0.18 -11.33
N ARG A 26 0.66 0.39 -11.85
CA ARG A 26 1.47 1.57 -11.52
C ARG A 26 0.79 2.83 -12.05
N GLY A 27 0.80 3.91 -11.27
CA GLY A 27 0.11 5.16 -11.62
C GLY A 27 -1.41 5.10 -11.52
N LYS A 28 -1.98 3.99 -11.01
CA LYS A 28 -3.42 3.82 -10.83
C LYS A 28 -3.79 3.84 -9.35
N PRO A 29 -5.01 4.30 -9.00
CA PRO A 29 -5.57 4.12 -7.67
C PRO A 29 -5.74 2.62 -7.35
N VAL A 30 -4.88 2.10 -6.47
CA VAL A 30 -4.90 0.71 -5.98
C VAL A 30 -5.21 0.67 -4.49
N GLY A 31 -6.11 -0.24 -4.09
CA GLY A 31 -6.34 -0.65 -2.72
C GLY A 31 -6.18 -2.16 -2.56
N VAL A 32 -5.62 -2.59 -1.44
CA VAL A 32 -5.55 -4.01 -1.04
C VAL A 32 -6.55 -4.23 0.09
N THR A 33 -7.42 -5.22 -0.06
CA THR A 33 -8.49 -5.56 0.89
C THR A 33 -8.54 -7.08 1.12
N GLY A 34 -9.29 -7.49 2.14
CA GLY A 34 -9.59 -8.88 2.45
C GLY A 34 -10.63 -9.48 1.50
N ASN A 35 -11.47 -10.38 2.01
CA ASN A 35 -12.50 -11.06 1.22
C ASN A 35 -13.44 -10.04 0.53
N PRO A 36 -13.54 -10.00 -0.81
CA PRO A 36 -14.42 -9.08 -1.51
C PRO A 36 -15.91 -9.40 -1.33
N ASP A 37 -16.26 -10.65 -1.04
CA ASP A 37 -17.65 -11.10 -0.87
C ASP A 37 -18.15 -10.96 0.58
N GLY A 38 -17.29 -10.49 1.49
CA GLY A 38 -17.58 -10.30 2.91
C GLY A 38 -17.48 -8.85 3.37
N ARG A 39 -17.68 -8.62 4.68
CA ARG A 39 -17.36 -7.32 5.30
C ARG A 39 -15.86 -7.20 5.49
N SER A 40 -15.22 -6.34 4.69
CA SER A 40 -13.78 -6.09 4.72
C SER A 40 -13.50 -4.58 4.71
N VAL A 41 -12.28 -4.21 5.12
CA VAL A 41 -11.75 -2.84 5.07
C VAL A 41 -10.46 -2.81 4.25
N ILE A 42 -10.05 -1.62 3.84
CA ILE A 42 -8.78 -1.44 3.13
C ILE A 42 -7.63 -1.72 4.10
N ALA A 43 -6.74 -2.64 3.72
CA ALA A 43 -5.50 -2.93 4.45
C ALA A 43 -4.35 -2.01 3.99
N THR A 44 -4.35 -1.57 2.73
CA THR A 44 -3.37 -0.61 2.19
C THR A 44 -3.98 0.13 1.01
N ALA A 45 -3.74 1.44 0.96
CA ALA A 45 -4.01 2.26 -0.20
C ALA A 45 -2.70 2.80 -0.79
N SER A 46 -2.57 2.69 -2.12
CA SER A 46 -1.54 3.38 -2.92
C SER A 46 -1.63 4.90 -2.76
N TYR A 47 -0.56 5.61 -3.11
CA TYR A 47 -0.55 7.08 -3.08
C TYR A 47 -1.63 7.68 -3.98
N GLU A 48 -1.83 7.09 -5.16
CA GLU A 48 -2.85 7.49 -6.11
C GLU A 48 -4.26 7.31 -5.53
N ALA A 49 -4.51 6.25 -4.76
CA ALA A 49 -5.80 6.04 -4.09
C ALA A 49 -6.00 6.99 -2.90
N ARG A 50 -4.94 7.30 -2.14
CA ARG A 50 -5.00 8.25 -1.02
C ARG A 50 -5.38 9.66 -1.47
N ALA A 51 -5.02 10.06 -2.70
CA ALA A 51 -5.45 11.33 -3.29
C ALA A 51 -6.99 11.45 -3.40
N PHE A 52 -7.71 10.33 -3.45
CA PHE A 52 -9.18 10.28 -3.41
C PHE A 52 -9.76 10.13 -1.99
N GLY A 53 -8.92 10.20 -0.95
CA GLY A 53 -9.34 10.09 0.45
C GLY A 53 -9.49 8.66 0.98
N VAL A 54 -9.07 7.64 0.22
CA VAL A 54 -9.09 6.24 0.66
C VAL A 54 -8.06 6.02 1.78
N LYS A 55 -8.49 5.45 2.91
CA LYS A 55 -7.66 5.15 4.08
C LYS A 55 -8.21 3.96 4.86
#